data_AF-A0A1Q5PBU5-F1
#
_entry.id   AF-A0A1Q5PBU5-F1
#
_cell.length_a   1.000
_cell.length_b   1.000
_cell.length_c   1.000
_cell.angle_alpha   90.00
_cell.angle_beta   90.00
_cell.angle_gamma   90.00
#
_symmetry.space_group_name_H-M   'P 1'
#
loop_
_entity.id
_entity.type
_entity.pdbx_description
1 polymer ?
#
loop_
_entity_poly.entity_id
_entity_poly.type
_entity_poly.pdbx_seq_one_letter_code
_entity_poly.pdbx_strand_id
1 'polypeptide(L)'
;MGQKRAVLEVMGLNLSRKSAHRYFFNVYEYMLYNDYDNFMRTLDYRMNLEEAQRQEEGYHVFKFMLRLMRKSRPQKLLALCPPEHDPLQPL
;
A
#
# COMPACT_ATOMS: atom_id res chain seq x y z
N MET A 1 7.93 3.00 -9.03
CA MET A 1 8.83 3.02 -7.85
C MET A 1 8.11 3.43 -6.56
N GLY A 2 7.12 4.32 -6.64
CA GLY A 2 6.42 4.87 -5.46
C GLY A 2 5.89 3.85 -4.45
N GLN A 3 5.28 2.75 -4.88
CA GLN A 3 4.71 1.77 -3.95
C GLN A 3 5.76 1.10 -3.04
N LYS A 4 6.93 0.74 -3.59
CA LYS A 4 8.04 0.19 -2.80
C LYS A 4 8.51 1.20 -1.75
N ARG A 5 8.66 2.47 -2.14
CA ARG A 5 9.02 3.57 -1.24
C ARG A 5 8.01 3.73 -0.09
N ALA A 6 6.71 3.68 -0.40
CA ALA A 6 5.65 3.76 0.60
C ALA A 6 5.71 2.62 1.63
N VAL A 7 5.94 1.38 1.18
CA VAL A 7 6.07 0.22 2.08
C VAL A 7 7.30 0.36 2.98
N LEU A 8 8.45 0.74 2.42
CA LEU A 8 9.67 0.93 3.19
C LEU A 8 9.48 1.98 4.30
N GLU A 9 8.88 3.13 3.98
CA GLU A 9 8.68 4.21 4.95
C GLU A 9 7.64 3.89 6.03
N VAL A 10 6.54 3.21 5.69
CA VAL A 10 5.42 2.99 6.64
C VAL A 10 5.57 1.69 7.42
N MET A 11 6.10 0.65 6.77
CA MET A 11 6.21 -0.70 7.32
C MET A 11 7.64 -1.09 7.69
N GLY A 12 8.66 -0.36 7.21
CA GLY A 12 10.06 -0.76 7.41
C GLY A 12 10.49 -1.96 6.57
N LEU A 13 9.69 -2.37 5.57
CA LEU A 13 9.94 -3.58 4.78
C LEU A 13 10.52 -3.23 3.41
N ASN A 14 11.60 -3.90 3.02
CA ASN A 14 12.26 -3.71 1.73
C ASN A 14 11.78 -4.72 0.68
N LEU A 15 10.54 -4.57 0.22
CA LEU A 15 9.97 -5.47 -0.76
C LEU A 15 10.55 -5.26 -2.18
N SER A 16 10.52 -6.31 -3.00
CA SER A 16 10.71 -6.18 -4.45
C SER A 16 9.62 -5.28 -5.06
N ARG A 17 9.87 -4.69 -6.24
CA ARG A 17 8.87 -3.87 -6.94
C ARG A 17 7.58 -4.66 -7.19
N LYS A 18 7.70 -5.92 -7.58
CA LYS A 18 6.57 -6.82 -7.85
C LYS A 18 5.77 -7.11 -6.58
N SER A 19 6.45 -7.41 -5.48
CA SER A 19 5.79 -7.66 -4.18
C SER A 19 5.12 -6.40 -3.64
N ALA A 20 5.76 -5.22 -3.72
CA ALA A 20 5.13 -3.97 -3.30
C ALA A 20 3.88 -3.63 -4.13
N HIS A 21 3.90 -3.92 -5.43
CA HIS A 21 2.75 -3.72 -6.30
C HIS A 21 1.60 -4.69 -5.98
N ARG A 22 1.92 -5.96 -5.73
CA ARG A 22 0.93 -6.95 -5.25
C ARG A 22 0.34 -6.55 -3.91
N TYR A 23 1.17 -6.06 -3.00
CA TYR A 23 0.72 -5.62 -1.68
C TYR A 23 -0.28 -4.45 -1.78
N PHE A 24 -0.01 -3.49 -2.68
CA PHE A 24 -0.96 -2.42 -2.98
C PHE A 24 -2.34 -2.97 -3.35
N PHE A 25 -2.40 -3.93 -4.28
CA PHE A 25 -3.68 -4.52 -4.69
C PHE A 25 -4.36 -5.30 -3.58
N ASN A 26 -3.62 -6.11 -2.82
CA ASN A 26 -4.18 -6.85 -1.67
C ASN A 26 -4.82 -5.89 -0.66
N VAL A 27 -4.15 -4.77 -0.37
CA VAL A 27 -4.65 -3.73 0.55
C VAL A 27 -5.85 -3.00 -0.04
N TYR A 28 -5.81 -2.66 -1.33
CA TYR A 28 -6.90 -1.99 -2.04
C TYR A 28 -8.15 -2.85 -2.09
N GLU A 29 -8.03 -4.10 -2.51
CA GLU A 29 -9.11 -5.07 -2.59
C GLU A 29 -9.72 -5.32 -1.20
N TYR A 30 -8.88 -5.48 -0.19
CA TYR A 30 -9.37 -5.61 1.18
C TYR A 30 -10.19 -4.40 1.61
N MET A 31 -9.70 -3.19 1.38
CA MET A 31 -10.43 -1.97 1.72
C MET A 31 -11.77 -1.90 0.99
N LEU A 32 -11.75 -2.14 -0.32
CA LEU A 32 -12.93 -2.09 -1.17
C LEU A 32 -14.05 -3.01 -0.66
N TYR A 33 -13.72 -4.24 -0.26
CA TYR A 33 -14.73 -5.25 0.09
C TYR A 33 -14.99 -5.40 1.59
N ASN A 34 -14.06 -5.00 2.46
CA ASN A 34 -14.12 -5.31 3.89
C ASN A 34 -13.93 -4.09 4.81
N ASP A 35 -13.53 -2.94 4.28
CA ASP A 35 -13.22 -1.75 5.08
C ASP A 35 -13.65 -0.46 4.35
N TYR A 36 -14.96 -0.38 4.10
CA TYR A 36 -15.59 0.69 3.32
C TYR A 36 -15.24 2.10 3.82
N ASP A 37 -15.21 2.31 5.14
CA ASP A 37 -14.88 3.63 5.71
C ASP A 37 -13.46 4.08 5.34
N ASN A 38 -12.47 3.18 5.43
CA ASN A 38 -11.09 3.49 5.05
C ASN A 38 -10.93 3.56 3.52
N PHE A 39 -11.75 2.82 2.77
CA PHE A 39 -11.81 2.95 1.31
C PHE A 39 -12.31 4.34 0.88
N MET A 40 -13.43 4.81 1.43
CA MET A 40 -13.98 6.14 1.14
C MET A 40 -12.99 7.24 1.49
N ARG A 41 -12.35 7.17 2.66
CA ARG A 41 -11.27 8.10 3.04
C ARG A 41 -10.09 8.09 2.06
N THR A 42 -9.77 6.94 1.48
CA THR A 42 -8.70 6.82 0.48
C THR A 42 -9.11 7.49 -0.84
N LEU A 43 -10.37 7.35 -1.26
CA LEU A 43 -10.89 8.05 -2.43
C LEU A 43 -10.91 9.56 -2.21
N ASP A 44 -11.37 10.03 -1.05
CA ASP A 44 -11.36 11.45 -0.70
C ASP A 44 -9.92 12.01 -0.73
N TYR A 45 -8.97 11.31 -0.12
CA TYR A 45 -7.56 11.69 -0.17
C TYR A 45 -7.04 11.79 -1.61
N ARG A 46 -7.34 10.79 -2.44
CA ARG A 46 -6.92 10.75 -3.85
C ARG A 46 -7.50 11.91 -4.66
N MET A 47 -8.77 12.25 -4.44
CA MET A 47 -9.44 13.36 -5.14
C MET A 47 -8.83 14.71 -4.80
N ASN A 48 -8.35 14.87 -3.56
CA ASN A 48 -7.73 16.09 -3.06
C ASN A 48 -6.20 16.15 -3.24
N LEU A 49 -5.60 15.25 -4.04
CA LEU A 49 -4.18 15.34 -4.37
C LEU A 49 -3.90 16.56 -5.24
N GLU A 50 -2.88 17.32 -4.86
CA GLU A 50 -2.33 18.41 -5.65
C GLU A 50 -1.76 17.89 -6.97
N GLU A 51 -1.75 18.73 -8.00
CA GLU A 51 -1.29 18.34 -9.34
C GLU A 51 0.16 17.83 -9.35
N ALA A 52 1.04 18.46 -8.55
CA ALA A 52 2.41 17.99 -8.36
C ALA A 52 2.48 16.58 -7.74
N GLN A 53 1.55 16.23 -6.85
CA GLN A 53 1.51 14.93 -6.18
C GLN A 53 0.91 13.83 -7.07
N ARG A 54 0.11 14.19 -8.09
CA ARG A 54 -0.50 13.23 -9.02
C ARG A 54 0.54 12.47 -9.84
N GLN A 55 1.70 13.08 -10.13
CA GLN A 55 2.81 12.39 -10.79
C GLN A 55 3.33 11.18 -9.99
N GLU A 56 3.18 11.23 -8.66
CA GLU A 56 3.54 10.16 -7.73
C GLU A 56 2.31 9.58 -7.01
N GLU A 57 1.12 9.60 -7.64
CA GLU A 57 -0.15 9.19 -7.00
C GLU A 57 -0.03 7.82 -6.32
N GLY A 58 0.55 6.84 -7.00
CA GLY A 58 0.72 5.49 -6.45
C GLY A 58 1.59 5.42 -5.18
N TYR A 59 2.52 6.37 -4.96
CA TYR A 59 3.21 6.51 -3.68
C TYR A 59 2.29 7.09 -2.62
N HIS A 60 1.68 8.24 -2.91
CA HIS A 60 0.89 8.99 -1.93
C HIS A 60 -0.34 8.21 -1.46
N VAL A 61 -1.09 7.64 -2.41
CA VAL A 61 -2.27 6.84 -2.12
C VAL A 61 -1.88 5.60 -1.32
N PHE A 62 -0.85 4.86 -1.73
CA PHE A 62 -0.49 3.66 -0.99
C PHE A 62 0.03 3.97 0.41
N LYS A 63 0.87 5.01 0.56
CA LYS A 63 1.34 5.48 1.88
C LYS A 63 0.18 5.85 2.79
N PHE A 64 -0.86 6.50 2.25
CA PHE A 64 -2.06 6.82 2.99
C PHE A 64 -2.84 5.57 3.41
N MET A 65 -3.07 4.62 2.50
CA MET A 65 -3.75 3.35 2.78
C MET A 65 -3.04 2.56 3.89
N LEU A 66 -1.72 2.43 3.81
CA LEU A 66 -0.90 1.74 4.81
C LEU A 66 -1.03 2.41 6.19
N ARG A 67 -1.01 3.75 6.24
CA ARG A 67 -1.17 4.51 7.50
C ARG A 67 -2.56 4.31 8.10
N LEU A 68 -3.61 4.29 7.28
CA LEU A 68 -4.97 4.02 7.73
C LEU A 68 -5.06 2.62 8.35
N MET A 69 -4.69 1.58 7.59
CA MET A 69 -4.78 0.20 8.07
C MET A 69 -3.87 -0.09 9.25
N ARG A 70 -2.68 0.53 9.32
CA ARG A 70 -1.79 0.35 10.46
C ARG A 70 -2.43 0.85 11.77
N LYS A 71 -3.30 1.87 11.70
CA LYS A 71 -4.05 2.38 12.86
C LYS A 71 -5.30 1.55 13.13
N SER A 72 -6.08 1.22 12.10
CA SER A 72 -7.40 0.60 12.26
C SER A 72 -7.37 -0.93 12.34
N ARG A 73 -6.52 -1.59 11.55
CA ARG A 73 -6.50 -3.05 11.34
C ARG A 73 -5.07 -3.60 11.17
N PRO A 74 -4.17 -3.40 12.15
CA PRO A 74 -2.75 -3.70 12.01
C PRO A 74 -2.44 -5.17 11.71
N GLN A 75 -3.14 -6.11 12.35
CA GLN A 75 -2.94 -7.54 12.11
C GLN A 75 -3.33 -7.94 10.69
N LYS A 76 -4.44 -7.39 10.18
CA LYS A 76 -4.89 -7.69 8.82
C LYS A 76 -3.94 -7.09 7.79
N LEU A 77 -3.41 -5.88 8.04
CA LEU A 77 -2.39 -5.28 7.19
C LEU A 77 -1.19 -6.22 7.02
N LEU A 78 -0.64 -6.73 8.12
CA LEU A 78 0.47 -7.68 8.07
C LEU A 78 0.11 -8.96 7.30
N ALA A 79 -1.09 -9.50 7.50
CA ALA A 79 -1.55 -10.69 6.78
C ALA A 79 -1.75 -10.48 5.26
N LEU A 80 -1.95 -9.23 4.82
CA LEU A 80 -2.07 -8.87 3.40
C LEU A 80 -0.71 -8.67 2.74
N CYS A 81 0.37 -8.55 3.52
CA CYS A 81 1.72 -8.46 2.99
C CYS A 81 2.03 -9.76 2.22
N PRO A 82 2.38 -9.68 0.93
CA PRO A 82 2.68 -10.88 0.16
C PRO A 82 3.92 -11.55 0.78
N PRO A 83 3.97 -12.90 0.79
CA PRO A 83 5.19 -13.59 1.13
C PRO A 83 6.28 -13.19 0.14
N GLU A 84 7.51 -13.02 0.62
CA GLU A 84 8.69 -12.92 -0.25
C GLU A 84 8.90 -14.28 -0.91
N HIS A 85 8.14 -14.55 -1.96
CA HIS A 85 8.46 -15.65 -2.87
C HIS A 85 9.51 -15.09 -3.83
N ASP A 86 10.78 -15.27 -3.48
CA ASP A 86 11.89 -15.14 -4.43
C ASP A 86 12.37 -16.55 -4.81
N PRO A 87 11.69 -17.23 -5.77
CA PRO A 87 12.30 -18.39 -6.39
C PRO A 87 13.37 -17.87 -7.35
N LEU A 88 14.63 -17.91 -6.89
CA LEU A 88 15.87 -17.68 -7.64
C LEU A 88 16.38 -16.22 -7.70
N GLN A 89 17.18 -15.83 -6.70
CA GLN A 89 18.36 -15.01 -6.94
C GLN A 89 19.61 -15.82 -6.52
N PRO A 90 20.46 -16.26 -7.46
CA PRO A 90 21.77 -16.79 -7.09
C PRO A 90 22.63 -15.63 -6.54
N LEU A 91 23.34 -15.92 -5.45
CA LEU A 91 24.43 -15.10 -4.90
C LEU A 91 25.55 -14.90 -5.93
#